data_AF-A0A088SJZ6-F1
#
_entry.id   AF-A0A088SJZ6-F1
#
_cell.length_a   1.000
_cell.length_b   1.000
_cell.length_c   1.000
_cell.angle_alpha   90.00
_cell.angle_beta   90.00
_cell.angle_gamma   90.00
#
_symmetry.space_group_name_H-M   'P 1'
#
loop_
_entity.id
_entity.type
_entity.pdbx_description
1 polymer ?
#
loop_
_entity_poly.entity_id
_entity_poly.type
_entity_poly.pdbx_seq_one_letter_code
_entity_poly.pdbx_strand_id
1 'polypeptide(L)'
;MPKGFLSFGINIGIKDDTKDFGVIYSEIPCKATAVFTKNNFPGAPVIVGKEHVRSGVLQAIVINSKNSNVATGEKGIQNSREICKIIGESLGIKETLVLPSSTGVIGVPLKMEIILPACKKAKSLLKPGNLEEVAEAIMTTDTRKKISSRNIKTKSGQGAIYGIAKGPGMIEPNMATMLCY
;
A
#
# COMPACT_ATOMS: atom_id res chain seq x y z
N MET A 1 11.65 11.69 -9.41
CA MET A 1 11.32 10.79 -8.27
C MET A 1 11.64 11.51 -6.97
N PRO A 2 10.77 11.44 -5.95
CA PRO A 2 11.03 12.04 -4.65
C PRO A 2 12.26 11.37 -4.01
N LYS A 3 13.21 12.18 -3.55
CA LYS A 3 14.43 11.69 -2.88
C LYS A 3 14.06 10.97 -1.58
N GLY A 4 14.81 9.93 -1.24
CA GLY A 4 14.59 9.19 0.00
C GLY A 4 13.42 8.21 -0.03
N PHE A 5 12.85 7.94 -1.21
CA PHE A 5 11.81 6.92 -1.39
C PHE A 5 12.34 5.75 -2.22
N LEU A 6 12.13 4.55 -1.68
CA LEU A 6 12.43 3.27 -2.30
C LEU A 6 11.12 2.49 -2.46
N SER A 7 11.06 1.63 -3.47
CA SER A 7 9.87 0.80 -3.66
C SER A 7 10.18 -0.46 -4.46
N PHE A 8 9.23 -1.39 -4.49
CA PHE A 8 9.20 -2.50 -5.43
C PHE A 8 7.76 -2.93 -5.67
N GLY A 9 7.52 -3.55 -6.83
CA GLY A 9 6.30 -4.29 -7.11
C GLY A 9 6.64 -5.64 -7.73
N ILE A 10 6.05 -6.72 -7.22
CA ILE A 10 6.28 -8.09 -7.69
C ILE A 10 4.96 -8.86 -7.80
N ASN A 11 5.00 -9.98 -8.50
CA ASN A 11 3.98 -11.01 -8.41
C ASN A 11 4.39 -12.00 -7.30
N ILE A 12 3.47 -12.28 -6.39
CA ILE A 12 3.66 -13.27 -5.31
C ILE A 12 2.68 -14.45 -5.42
N GLY A 13 1.83 -14.48 -6.46
CA GLY A 13 0.86 -15.55 -6.72
C GLY A 13 -0.54 -15.32 -6.14
N ILE A 14 -0.92 -14.08 -5.85
CA ILE A 14 -2.34 -13.72 -5.64
C ILE A 14 -3.04 -13.62 -7.00
N LYS A 15 -2.37 -13.01 -7.99
CA LYS A 15 -2.73 -13.04 -9.42
C LYS A 15 -1.86 -14.05 -10.15
N ASP A 16 -2.34 -14.48 -11.30
CA ASP A 16 -1.64 -15.47 -12.13
C ASP A 16 -0.38 -14.87 -12.78
N ASP A 17 -0.53 -13.78 -13.56
CA ASP A 17 0.56 -13.33 -14.45
C ASP A 17 1.09 -11.90 -14.19
N THR A 18 0.40 -11.11 -13.38
CA THR A 18 0.72 -9.67 -13.19
C THR A 18 1.10 -9.36 -11.76
N LYS A 19 1.87 -8.27 -11.55
CA LYS A 19 2.26 -7.83 -10.20
C LYS A 19 1.03 -7.65 -9.31
N ASP A 20 1.14 -8.04 -8.06
CA ASP A 20 0.03 -8.09 -7.10
C ASP A 20 0.41 -7.73 -5.67
N PHE A 21 1.69 -7.45 -5.43
CA PHE A 21 2.22 -7.03 -4.15
C PHE A 21 3.25 -5.92 -4.34
N GLY A 22 3.11 -4.83 -3.58
CA GLY A 22 4.00 -3.68 -3.68
C GLY A 22 4.28 -3.05 -2.33
N VAL A 23 5.47 -2.47 -2.20
CA VAL A 23 5.90 -1.72 -1.02
C VAL A 23 6.47 -0.37 -1.45
N ILE A 24 6.05 0.69 -0.74
CA ILE A 24 6.66 2.02 -0.80
C ILE A 24 7.29 2.27 0.55
N TYR A 25 8.55 2.71 0.59
CA TYR A 25 9.31 2.96 1.81
C TYR A 25 10.03 4.29 1.72
N SER A 26 10.02 5.05 2.82
CA SER A 26 10.89 6.21 2.99
C SER A 26 12.05 5.86 3.90
N GLU A 27 13.26 6.31 3.54
CA GLU A 27 14.46 6.13 4.36
C GLU A 27 14.38 6.85 5.71
N ILE A 28 13.46 7.82 5.85
CA ILE A 28 13.20 8.55 7.08
C ILE A 28 11.70 8.54 7.42
N PRO A 29 11.32 8.68 8.71
CA PRO A 29 9.92 8.90 9.09
C PRO A 29 9.36 10.15 8.40
N CYS A 30 8.19 10.01 7.79
CA CYS A 30 7.53 11.08 7.05
C CYS A 30 6.27 11.56 7.79
N LYS A 31 6.04 12.87 7.79
CA LYS A 31 4.70 13.39 8.13
C LYS A 31 3.70 12.84 7.12
N ALA A 32 2.61 12.26 7.63
CA ALA A 32 1.65 11.55 6.83
C ALA A 32 0.23 12.02 7.11
N THR A 33 -0.58 12.05 6.05
CA THR A 33 -2.02 12.25 6.10
C THR A 33 -2.67 11.19 5.23
N ALA A 34 -3.84 10.68 5.65
CA ALA A 34 -4.60 9.71 4.90
C ALA A 34 -6.09 9.93 5.11
N VAL A 35 -6.85 9.73 4.03
CA VAL A 35 -8.31 9.67 4.06
C VAL A 35 -8.74 8.27 3.66
N PHE A 36 -9.82 7.80 4.26
CA PHE A 36 -10.31 6.44 4.07
C PHE A 36 -11.80 6.43 3.84
N THR A 37 -12.30 5.36 3.23
CA THR A 37 -13.73 5.13 3.04
C THR A 37 -14.56 5.37 4.32
N LYS A 38 -15.73 5.97 4.11
CA LYS A 38 -16.81 6.11 5.11
C LYS A 38 -17.81 4.94 5.06
N ASN A 39 -17.56 3.94 4.22
CA ASN A 39 -18.42 2.77 4.12
C ASN A 39 -18.54 2.06 5.48
N ASN A 40 -19.75 1.60 5.80
CA ASN A 40 -20.07 0.86 7.02
C ASN A 40 -19.38 -0.53 7.08
N PHE A 41 -18.90 -1.03 5.95
CA PHE A 41 -18.11 -2.26 5.85
C PHE A 41 -16.68 -1.95 5.34
N PRO A 42 -15.83 -1.28 6.15
CA PRO A 42 -14.45 -1.03 5.77
C PRO A 42 -13.67 -2.35 5.71
N GLY A 43 -12.67 -2.41 4.82
CA GLY A 43 -11.71 -3.51 4.85
C GLY A 43 -10.89 -3.52 6.14
N ALA A 44 -10.45 -4.70 6.56
CA ALA A 44 -9.51 -4.84 7.67
C ALA A 44 -8.27 -3.92 7.59
N PRO A 45 -7.62 -3.71 6.42
CA PRO A 45 -6.49 -2.77 6.33
C PRO A 45 -6.88 -1.32 6.59
N VAL A 46 -8.13 -0.92 6.35
CA VAL A 46 -8.61 0.44 6.67
C VAL A 46 -8.68 0.67 8.17
N ILE A 47 -9.08 -0.35 8.94
CA ILE A 47 -9.14 -0.28 10.41
C ILE A 47 -7.73 -0.09 10.96
N VAL A 48 -6.80 -0.96 10.58
CA VAL A 48 -5.38 -0.90 11.00
C VAL A 48 -4.72 0.40 10.52
N GLY A 49 -4.96 0.80 9.28
CA GLY A 49 -4.38 2.02 8.70
C GLY A 49 -4.83 3.30 9.40
N LYS A 50 -6.11 3.39 9.79
CA LYS A 50 -6.62 4.51 10.61
C LYS A 50 -5.91 4.60 11.95
N GLU A 51 -5.59 3.48 12.58
CA GLU A 51 -4.85 3.48 13.84
C GLU A 51 -3.41 3.94 13.66
N HIS A 52 -2.72 3.43 12.64
CA HIS A 52 -1.30 3.72 12.40
C HIS A 52 -1.07 5.19 12.03
N VAL A 53 -1.92 5.75 11.18
CA VAL A 53 -1.79 7.15 10.74
C VAL A 53 -2.18 8.18 11.82
N ARG A 54 -2.82 7.79 12.93
CA ARG A 54 -3.20 8.71 14.03
C ARG A 54 -2.02 9.47 14.61
N SER A 55 -0.82 8.89 14.57
CA SER A 55 0.42 9.54 15.02
C SER A 55 0.84 10.71 14.11
N GLY A 56 0.27 10.82 12.90
CA GLY A 56 0.69 11.76 11.87
C GLY A 56 2.02 11.41 11.21
N VAL A 57 2.56 10.21 11.46
CA VAL A 57 3.86 9.75 10.95
C VAL A 57 3.73 8.34 10.37
N LEU A 58 4.26 8.16 9.16
CA LEU A 58 4.40 6.85 8.51
C LEU A 58 5.77 6.77 7.83
N GLN A 59 6.20 5.56 7.51
CA GLN A 59 7.47 5.32 6.82
C GLN A 59 7.36 4.25 5.72
N ALA A 60 6.33 3.39 5.75
CA ALA A 60 6.08 2.44 4.68
C ALA A 60 4.59 2.31 4.34
N ILE A 61 4.32 1.86 3.12
CA ILE A 61 3.01 1.43 2.66
C ILE A 61 3.19 0.04 2.05
N VAL A 62 2.35 -0.91 2.46
CA VAL A 62 2.33 -2.28 1.90
C VAL A 62 0.97 -2.52 1.26
N ILE A 63 0.98 -2.94 -0.01
CA ILE A 63 -0.22 -3.08 -0.81
C ILE A 63 -0.27 -4.47 -1.43
N ASN A 64 -1.41 -5.16 -1.28
CA ASN A 64 -1.75 -6.30 -2.12
C ASN A 64 -2.95 -5.99 -3.01
N SER A 65 -3.03 -6.60 -4.18
CA SER A 65 -4.20 -6.51 -5.05
C SER A 65 -4.80 -7.88 -5.34
N LYS A 66 -5.95 -7.91 -6.05
CA LYS A 66 -6.82 -9.08 -6.31
C LYS A 66 -7.52 -9.68 -5.07
N ASN A 67 -7.11 -9.36 -3.84
CA ASN A 67 -7.85 -9.64 -2.61
C ASN A 67 -8.00 -8.35 -1.76
N SER A 68 -9.23 -8.01 -1.36
CA SER A 68 -9.52 -6.78 -0.62
C SER A 68 -9.37 -6.87 0.89
N ASN A 69 -9.33 -8.08 1.46
CA ASN A 69 -9.42 -8.31 2.91
C ASN A 69 -10.59 -7.56 3.58
N VAL A 70 -11.73 -7.51 2.88
CA VAL A 70 -13.01 -6.97 3.38
C VAL A 70 -13.92 -8.13 3.76
N ALA A 71 -14.74 -7.95 4.80
CA ALA A 71 -15.67 -8.96 5.31
C ALA A 71 -14.99 -10.30 5.72
N THR A 72 -13.76 -10.21 6.23
CA THR A 72 -12.95 -11.34 6.71
C THR A 72 -12.88 -11.43 8.24
N GLY A 73 -13.67 -10.60 8.94
CA GLY A 73 -13.79 -10.58 10.40
C GLY A 73 -12.49 -10.22 11.13
N GLU A 74 -12.42 -10.58 12.41
CA GLU A 74 -11.27 -10.33 13.27
C GLU A 74 -9.97 -10.93 12.70
N LYS A 75 -10.07 -12.10 12.04
CA LYS A 75 -8.92 -12.73 11.40
C LYS A 75 -8.32 -11.86 10.31
N GLY A 76 -9.14 -11.14 9.55
CA GLY A 76 -8.69 -10.17 8.55
C GLY A 76 -7.87 -9.04 9.16
N ILE A 77 -8.29 -8.51 10.31
CA ILE A 77 -7.60 -7.44 11.05
C ILE A 77 -6.26 -7.96 11.57
N GLN A 78 -6.25 -9.13 12.21
CA GLN A 78 -5.03 -9.78 12.68
C GLN A 78 -4.02 -10.01 11.55
N ASN A 79 -4.49 -10.48 10.39
CA ASN A 79 -3.66 -10.67 9.22
C ASN A 79 -3.04 -9.34 8.73
N SER A 80 -3.82 -8.25 8.69
CA SER A 80 -3.29 -6.92 8.35
C SER A 80 -2.23 -6.43 9.34
N ARG A 81 -2.40 -6.67 10.64
CA ARG A 81 -1.38 -6.35 11.65
C ARG A 81 -0.13 -7.18 11.50
N GLU A 82 -0.26 -8.48 11.26
CA GLU A 82 0.87 -9.37 11.05
C GLU A 82 1.68 -8.96 9.81
N ILE A 83 1.02 -8.54 8.72
CA ILE A 83 1.70 -7.98 7.55
C ILE A 83 2.50 -6.73 7.93
N CYS A 84 1.90 -5.78 8.65
CA CYS A 84 2.60 -4.59 9.13
C CYS A 84 3.80 -4.91 10.01
N LYS A 85 3.64 -5.89 10.91
CA LYS A 85 4.70 -6.37 11.80
C LYS A 85 5.87 -6.94 11.00
N ILE A 86 5.64 -7.88 10.10
CA ILE A 86 6.69 -8.51 9.31
C ILE A 86 7.38 -7.53 8.35
N ILE A 87 6.63 -6.57 7.78
CA ILE A 87 7.23 -5.46 7.02
C ILE A 87 8.10 -4.59 7.93
N GLY A 88 7.61 -4.24 9.12
CA GLY A 88 8.35 -3.46 10.11
C GLY A 88 9.66 -4.14 10.49
N GLU A 89 9.62 -5.44 10.82
CA GLU A 89 10.80 -6.26 11.12
C GLU A 89 11.78 -6.30 9.94
N SER A 90 11.31 -6.54 8.71
CA SER A 90 12.17 -6.58 7.51
C SER A 90 12.88 -5.26 7.27
N LEU A 91 12.18 -4.13 7.46
CA LEU A 91 12.69 -2.79 7.20
C LEU A 91 13.44 -2.17 8.39
N GLY A 92 13.33 -2.75 9.58
CA GLY A 92 13.90 -2.20 10.82
C GLY A 92 13.13 -0.98 11.34
N ILE A 93 11.81 -0.94 11.17
CA ILE A 93 10.92 0.14 11.62
C ILE A 93 9.80 -0.40 12.51
N LYS A 94 9.15 0.47 13.28
CA LYS A 94 7.96 0.08 14.06
C LYS A 94 6.81 -0.29 13.13
N GLU A 95 6.08 -1.35 13.46
CA GLU A 95 4.90 -1.81 12.70
C GLU A 95 3.84 -0.71 12.53
N THR A 96 3.71 0.19 13.52
CA THR A 96 2.79 1.33 13.50
C THR A 96 3.16 2.41 12.50
N LEU A 97 4.35 2.34 11.88
CA LEU A 97 4.78 3.22 10.79
C LEU A 97 4.47 2.64 9.40
N VAL A 98 3.85 1.46 9.34
CA VAL A 98 3.49 0.77 8.10
C VAL A 98 2.00 0.92 7.83
N LEU A 99 1.61 1.46 6.69
CA LEU A 99 0.21 1.55 6.27
C LEU A 99 -0.17 0.33 5.41
N PRO A 100 -1.08 -0.56 5.86
CA PRO A 100 -1.54 -1.66 5.04
C PRO A 100 -2.65 -1.21 4.09
N SER A 101 -2.68 -1.79 2.89
CA SER A 101 -3.73 -1.57 1.92
C SER A 101 -4.02 -2.81 1.09
N SER A 102 -5.27 -3.03 0.74
CA SER A 102 -5.71 -4.21 -0.02
C SER A 102 -6.84 -3.81 -0.97
N THR A 103 -6.89 -4.45 -2.15
CA THR A 103 -7.97 -4.22 -3.11
C THR A 103 -8.25 -5.48 -3.94
N GLY A 104 -9.53 -5.76 -4.24
CA GLY A 104 -9.91 -6.94 -5.01
C GLY A 104 -11.17 -7.59 -4.48
N VAL A 105 -11.22 -8.92 -4.50
CA VAL A 105 -12.41 -9.71 -4.10
C VAL A 105 -12.70 -9.52 -2.60
N ILE A 106 -13.99 -9.41 -2.25
CA ILE A 106 -14.52 -9.28 -0.88
C ILE A 106 -14.88 -10.67 -0.33
N GLY A 107 -14.73 -10.90 0.98
CA GLY A 107 -15.15 -12.13 1.66
C GLY A 107 -14.19 -13.31 1.49
N VAL A 108 -13.00 -13.08 0.93
CA VAL A 108 -11.98 -14.11 0.71
C VAL A 108 -10.79 -13.89 1.63
N PRO A 109 -10.38 -14.87 2.45
CA PRO A 109 -9.19 -14.76 3.30
C PRO A 109 -7.91 -14.47 2.50
N LEU A 110 -6.99 -13.71 3.10
CA LEU A 110 -5.66 -13.50 2.54
C LEU A 110 -4.86 -14.81 2.54
N LYS A 111 -4.11 -15.05 1.47
CA LYS A 111 -3.12 -16.14 1.36
C LYS A 111 -1.84 -15.75 2.12
N MET A 112 -1.87 -15.84 3.45
CA MET A 112 -0.77 -15.40 4.31
C MET A 112 0.54 -16.16 4.07
N GLU A 113 0.43 -17.42 3.67
CA GLU A 113 1.52 -18.33 3.33
C GLU A 113 2.41 -17.82 2.18
N ILE A 114 1.87 -17.00 1.27
CA ILE A 114 2.66 -16.34 0.19
C ILE A 114 2.98 -14.87 0.51
N ILE A 115 2.12 -14.18 1.26
CA ILE A 115 2.32 -12.76 1.58
C ILE A 115 3.45 -12.58 2.59
N LEU A 116 3.51 -13.37 3.67
CA LEU A 116 4.51 -13.20 4.72
C LEU A 116 5.95 -13.44 4.21
N PRO A 117 6.24 -14.47 3.40
CA PRO A 117 7.56 -14.61 2.78
C PRO A 117 7.96 -13.42 1.91
N ALA A 118 7.03 -12.82 1.16
CA ALA A 118 7.30 -11.62 0.38
C ALA A 118 7.61 -10.40 1.27
N CYS A 119 6.87 -10.23 2.38
CA CYS A 119 7.13 -9.19 3.36
C CYS A 119 8.54 -9.31 3.97
N LYS A 120 8.98 -10.53 4.32
CA LYS A 120 10.33 -10.76 4.88
C LYS A 120 11.45 -10.34 3.92
N LYS A 121 11.24 -10.47 2.62
CA LYS A 121 12.18 -10.09 1.56
C LYS A 121 12.13 -8.59 1.21
N ALA A 122 11.27 -7.80 1.84
CA ALA A 122 11.02 -6.41 1.43
C ALA A 122 12.31 -5.58 1.33
N LYS A 123 13.17 -5.63 2.36
CA LYS A 123 14.42 -4.86 2.40
C LYS A 123 15.37 -5.15 1.23
N SER A 124 15.46 -6.41 0.78
CA SER A 124 16.35 -6.77 -0.33
C SER A 124 15.76 -6.45 -1.71
N LEU A 125 14.44 -6.24 -1.79
CA LEU A 125 13.75 -5.93 -3.04
C LEU A 125 13.64 -4.42 -3.31
N LEU A 126 13.74 -3.58 -2.26
CA LEU A 126 13.62 -2.13 -2.36
C LEU A 126 14.66 -1.53 -3.32
N LYS A 127 14.19 -0.74 -4.28
CA LYS A 127 15.02 0.00 -5.23
C LYS A 127 14.57 1.45 -5.32
N PRO A 128 15.50 2.40 -5.59
CA PRO A 128 15.12 3.78 -5.87
C PRO A 128 14.36 3.84 -7.20
N GLY A 129 13.30 4.63 -7.25
CA GLY A 129 12.64 4.95 -8.52
C GLY A 129 11.57 3.97 -9.02
N ASN A 130 11.26 2.90 -8.30
CA ASN A 130 10.39 1.81 -8.77
C ASN A 130 8.89 2.00 -8.51
N LEU A 131 8.38 3.23 -8.42
CA LEU A 131 6.95 3.45 -8.13
C LEU A 131 6.04 2.99 -9.28
N GLU A 132 6.57 2.87 -10.50
CA GLU A 132 5.84 2.32 -11.64
C GLU A 132 5.53 0.82 -11.46
N GLU A 133 6.41 0.05 -10.82
CA GLU A 133 6.14 -1.35 -10.46
C GLU A 133 5.02 -1.44 -9.42
N VAL A 134 4.98 -0.51 -8.46
CA VAL A 134 3.89 -0.43 -7.50
C VAL A 134 2.58 -0.04 -8.20
N ALA A 135 2.63 0.91 -9.14
CA ALA A 135 1.47 1.31 -9.93
C ALA A 135 0.85 0.13 -10.70
N GLU A 136 1.68 -0.79 -11.19
CA GLU A 136 1.22 -2.06 -11.78
C GLU A 136 0.69 -3.03 -10.73
N ALA A 137 1.40 -3.17 -9.60
CA ALA A 137 1.04 -4.09 -8.53
C ALA A 137 -0.32 -3.80 -7.90
N ILE A 138 -0.74 -2.53 -7.85
CA ILE A 138 -2.03 -2.12 -7.27
C ILE A 138 -3.22 -2.30 -8.22
N MET A 139 -2.98 -2.55 -9.52
CA MET A 139 -4.04 -2.68 -10.53
C MET A 139 -4.97 -3.87 -10.23
N THR A 140 -6.23 -3.76 -10.64
CA THR A 140 -7.20 -4.87 -10.60
C THR A 140 -7.83 -5.08 -11.97
N THR A 141 -8.97 -4.48 -12.22
CA THR A 141 -9.62 -4.40 -13.54
C THR A 141 -9.12 -3.20 -14.36
N ASP A 142 -8.05 -2.55 -13.91
CA ASP A 142 -7.45 -1.40 -14.58
C ASP A 142 -6.84 -1.84 -15.92
N THR A 143 -7.08 -1.07 -16.98
CA THR A 143 -6.48 -1.32 -18.31
C THR A 143 -5.16 -0.59 -18.52
N ARG A 144 -4.82 0.36 -17.63
CA ARG A 144 -3.58 1.14 -17.67
C ARG A 144 -3.17 1.62 -16.29
N LYS A 145 -1.85 1.74 -16.09
CA LYS A 145 -1.23 2.38 -14.92
C LYS A 145 -1.62 3.86 -14.89
N LYS A 146 -1.87 4.40 -13.69
CA LYS A 146 -2.19 5.82 -13.50
C LYS A 146 -1.10 6.43 -12.62
N ILE A 147 -0.26 7.25 -13.24
CA ILE A 147 0.93 7.83 -12.64
C ILE A 147 0.96 9.31 -12.98
N SER A 148 1.27 10.16 -12.01
CA SER A 148 1.53 11.58 -12.24
C SER A 148 2.71 12.04 -11.39
N SER A 149 3.49 13.00 -11.89
CA SER A 149 4.57 13.58 -11.10
C SER A 149 4.78 15.04 -11.45
N ARG A 150 5.26 15.82 -10.47
CA ARG A 150 5.54 17.25 -10.64
C ARG A 150 6.70 17.67 -9.76
N ASN A 151 7.68 18.35 -10.35
CA ASN A 151 8.70 19.06 -9.60
C ASN A 151 8.11 20.35 -9.02
N ILE A 152 8.41 20.62 -7.75
CA ILE A 152 7.94 21.79 -7.04
C ILE A 152 9.12 22.61 -6.53
N LYS A 153 8.97 23.94 -6.55
CA LYS A 153 9.88 24.86 -5.89
C LYS A 153 9.24 25.31 -4.58
N THR A 154 10.00 25.26 -3.50
CA THR A 154 9.61 25.67 -2.16
C THR A 154 10.62 26.68 -1.63
N LYS A 155 10.29 27.39 -0.55
CA LYS A 155 11.25 28.30 0.12
C LYS A 155 12.51 27.57 0.58
N SER A 156 12.40 26.28 0.89
CA SER A 156 13.48 25.40 1.34
C SER A 156 14.21 24.66 0.21
N GLY A 157 13.91 24.95 -1.06
CA GLY A 157 14.57 24.33 -2.21
C GLY A 157 13.61 23.61 -3.17
N GLN A 158 14.15 22.67 -3.95
CA GLN A 158 13.39 21.90 -4.94
C GLN A 158 12.94 20.55 -4.36
N GLY A 159 11.71 20.15 -4.67
CA GLY A 159 11.14 18.85 -4.33
C GLY A 159 10.41 18.23 -5.51
N ALA A 160 9.92 17.00 -5.32
CA ALA A 160 9.09 16.31 -6.31
C ALA A 160 7.89 15.69 -5.62
N ILE A 161 6.73 15.81 -6.26
CA ILE A 161 5.51 15.07 -5.94
C ILE A 161 5.40 13.95 -6.96
N TYR A 162 5.11 12.74 -6.50
CA TYR A 162 4.81 11.60 -7.36
C TYR A 162 3.56 10.93 -6.80
N GLY A 163 2.61 10.63 -7.68
CA GLY A 163 1.33 10.04 -7.33
C GLY A 163 1.05 8.83 -8.19
N ILE A 164 0.55 7.76 -7.56
CA ILE A 164 0.01 6.58 -8.25
C ILE A 164 -1.43 6.35 -7.82
N ALA A 165 -2.27 5.87 -8.74
CA ALA A 165 -3.66 5.58 -8.43
C ALA A 165 -4.19 4.33 -9.14
N LYS A 166 -5.24 3.73 -8.59
CA LYS A 166 -6.04 2.68 -9.23
C LYS A 166 -7.50 2.81 -8.85
N GLY A 167 -8.36 2.17 -9.62
CA GLY A 167 -9.80 2.15 -9.37
C GLY A 167 -10.59 2.57 -10.61
N PRO A 168 -10.93 1.63 -11.51
CA PRO A 168 -11.72 1.90 -12.71
C PRO A 168 -13.19 1.47 -12.57
N GLY A 169 -13.56 0.82 -11.45
CA GLY A 169 -14.90 0.31 -11.16
C GLY A 169 -15.13 0.23 -9.66
N MET A 170 -16.39 0.18 -9.24
CA MET A 170 -16.80 0.40 -7.84
C MET A 170 -16.29 1.76 -7.31
N ILE A 171 -16.38 2.80 -8.15
CA ILE A 171 -15.97 4.17 -7.83
C ILE A 171 -17.21 5.05 -7.77
N GLU A 172 -17.60 5.40 -6.56
CA GLU A 172 -18.49 6.53 -6.29
C GLU A 172 -17.73 7.51 -5.37
N PRO A 173 -17.75 8.84 -5.62
CA PRO A 173 -16.87 9.83 -4.97
C PRO A 173 -16.97 9.92 -3.44
N ASN A 174 -17.85 9.17 -2.79
CA ASN A 174 -17.84 8.96 -1.34
C ASN A 174 -16.88 7.82 -0.90
N MET A 175 -15.75 7.69 -1.60
CA MET A 175 -14.63 6.77 -1.33
C MET A 175 -15.01 5.29 -1.36
N ALA A 176 -15.57 4.80 -2.47
CA ALA A 176 -15.52 3.38 -2.81
C ALA A 176 -14.26 3.06 -3.66
N THR A 177 -13.61 1.93 -3.33
CA THR A 177 -12.52 1.19 -4.02
C THR A 177 -11.48 1.97 -4.87
N MET A 178 -11.04 3.14 -4.41
CA MET A 178 -9.88 3.86 -4.95
C MET A 178 -8.68 3.71 -4.01
N LEU A 179 -7.50 3.38 -4.55
CA LEU A 179 -6.22 3.53 -3.84
C LEU A 179 -5.40 4.60 -4.54
N CYS A 180 -4.84 5.54 -3.76
CA CYS A 180 -4.02 6.64 -4.24
C CYS A 180 -2.93 6.95 -3.21
N TYR A 181 -1.69 7.11 -3.67
CA TYR A 181 -0.50 7.38 -2.84
C TYR A 181 0.35 8.45 -3.50
#